data_AF-A0A6S7IG66-F1
#
_entry.id   AF-A0A6S7IG66-F1
#
_cell.length_a   1.000
_cell.length_b   1.000
_cell.length_c   1.000
_cell.angle_alpha   90.00
_cell.angle_beta   90.00
_cell.angle_gamma   90.00
#
_symmetry.space_group_name_H-M   'P 1'
#
loop_
_entity.id
_entity.type
_entity.pdbx_description
1 polymer ?
#
loop_
_entity_poly.entity_id
_entity_poly.type
_entity_poly.pdbx_seq_one_letter_code
_entity_poly.pdbx_strand_id
1 'polypeptide(L)'
;MLVRFLSLLVIVLGTVYSEQYKCKRAYKPSDYTGKLRVPSDCVFEQSPCPKSWKKGIPEGGETSMPMIDRKFLICHEGFSLCGYVPIDPESGKVLGQSGVTVGGGVDFGSKSREDFKSLSRTLVDKVEPYFDLTEHHAACAAFERPLRLTWLEANTLTDADIKYTTNKISKEYNKAIEKHKNTLPFASLPRGIRTAIISVAYQFGETPKFPKFWGNVTKNDWDKAIKELRKFYKEPDNQQRGDLKRRNNEADIIEATLVKCNRSVDVVFLIDESGSVSRRDFQESLDFVKTMIKAFPDQKKDGTRFGLSTFSSSYRSHFYLSSYTKQSDYLSAIGRVFFARGGTNLGRALEEILTDQFTEERGLRPEIDGVPRVLIVLTDGQSDDSVSIPAKNVRDENIVVYAIGISNYNLRQLQEIASSDSHVYKLSTFSQLEIFISTLTSSACYEPRPVSLNETIITNVAKDKYQYFSYKVKESSNLEISVADLSGSTLVYVSRTNPHPYKYDNDISFDLSQQKKKIIVISARPTPDTKGKRSTDDDELTRQIYASVTTVTDSARFKIEANECNPLNCTEGTNEMPIPPISSGGIVAATKFVVVGFVIFMMFFKSHGI
;
A
#
# COMPACT_ATOMS: atom_id res chain seq x y z
N MET A 1 -26.26 35.29 -61.38
CA MET A 1 -25.22 35.26 -60.33
C MET A 1 -25.93 35.49 -58.99
N LEU A 2 -26.04 34.43 -58.16
CA LEU A 2 -26.54 34.35 -56.75
C LEU A 2 -27.86 35.10 -56.41
N VAL A 3 -29.03 34.47 -56.17
CA VAL A 3 -29.44 33.53 -55.10
C VAL A 3 -28.90 33.87 -53.70
N ARG A 4 -29.75 34.47 -52.85
CA ARG A 4 -29.63 34.44 -51.39
C ARG A 4 -30.98 34.02 -50.79
N PHE A 5 -30.98 32.79 -50.27
CA PHE A 5 -32.08 32.14 -49.58
C PHE A 5 -32.14 32.58 -48.11
N LEU A 6 -33.37 32.67 -47.60
CA LEU A 6 -33.71 32.65 -46.18
C LEU A 6 -33.07 31.45 -45.49
N SER A 7 -32.61 31.61 -44.26
CA SER A 7 -32.44 30.50 -43.33
C SER A 7 -32.75 30.98 -41.91
N LEU A 8 -33.75 30.33 -41.34
CA LEU A 8 -34.27 30.52 -39.99
C LEU A 8 -33.15 30.48 -38.95
N LEU A 9 -33.11 31.48 -38.08
CA LEU A 9 -32.40 31.44 -36.81
C LEU A 9 -33.25 30.59 -35.85
N VAL A 10 -33.12 29.26 -35.91
CA VAL A 10 -33.56 28.38 -34.83
C VAL A 10 -32.58 28.59 -33.68
N ILE A 11 -32.94 29.49 -32.77
CA ILE A 11 -32.33 29.54 -31.44
C ILE A 11 -32.75 28.25 -30.74
N VAL A 12 -31.94 27.20 -30.86
CA VAL A 12 -32.00 26.07 -29.94
C VAL A 12 -31.41 26.57 -28.62
N LEU A 13 -32.22 27.26 -27.83
CA LEU A 13 -32.05 27.28 -26.39
C LEU A 13 -32.28 25.84 -25.94
N GLY A 14 -31.21 25.06 -25.92
CA GLY A 14 -31.16 23.78 -25.23
C GLY A 14 -31.25 24.03 -23.73
N THR A 15 -32.40 24.49 -23.26
CA THR A 15 -32.79 24.28 -21.87
C THR A 15 -33.10 22.79 -21.75
N VAL A 16 -32.07 22.00 -21.46
CA VAL A 16 -32.27 20.73 -20.77
C VAL A 16 -32.83 21.12 -19.40
N TYR A 17 -34.15 21.26 -19.32
CA TYR A 17 -34.86 21.21 -18.07
C TYR A 17 -34.60 19.80 -17.53
N SER A 18 -33.60 19.67 -16.66
CA SER A 18 -33.60 18.59 -15.69
C SER A 18 -34.92 18.75 -14.92
N GLU A 19 -35.89 17.87 -15.16
CA GLU A 19 -36.99 17.72 -14.23
C GLU A 19 -36.38 17.27 -12.91
N GLN A 20 -36.03 18.23 -12.06
CA GLN A 20 -35.63 17.95 -10.69
C GLN A 20 -36.71 17.05 -10.07
N TYR A 21 -36.26 15.94 -9.49
CA TYR A 21 -37.14 14.96 -8.87
C TYR A 21 -38.12 15.65 -7.91
N LYS A 22 -39.42 15.59 -8.21
CA LYS A 22 -40.47 16.16 -7.37
C LYS A 22 -40.85 15.17 -6.28
N CYS A 23 -40.55 15.53 -5.03
CA CYS A 23 -40.92 14.78 -3.85
C CYS A 23 -42.42 14.59 -3.71
N LYS A 24 -42.87 13.36 -3.46
CA LYS A 24 -44.26 13.10 -3.09
C LYS A 24 -44.55 13.57 -1.66
N ARG A 25 -43.54 13.53 -0.78
CA ARG A 25 -43.59 14.10 0.57
C ARG A 25 -42.40 15.00 0.85
N ALA A 26 -42.66 16.22 1.32
CA ALA A 26 -41.61 17.14 1.74
C ALA A 26 -40.78 16.56 2.90
N TYR A 27 -39.47 16.70 2.81
CA TYR A 27 -38.54 16.30 3.87
C TYR A 27 -38.72 17.19 5.11
N LYS A 28 -38.99 16.58 6.27
CA LYS A 28 -39.08 17.27 7.56
C LYS A 28 -37.97 16.79 8.49
N PRO A 29 -36.95 17.60 8.80
CA PRO A 29 -35.83 17.21 9.65
C PRO A 29 -36.24 16.58 11.00
N SER A 30 -37.28 17.12 11.64
CA SER A 30 -37.83 16.64 12.91
C SER A 30 -38.26 15.17 12.90
N ASP A 31 -38.64 14.63 11.74
CA ASP A 31 -39.07 13.23 11.61
C ASP A 31 -37.89 12.24 11.79
N TYR A 32 -36.65 12.76 11.71
CA TYR A 32 -35.39 12.01 11.63
C TYR A 32 -34.39 12.31 12.76
N THR A 33 -34.74 13.15 13.73
CA THR A 33 -33.94 13.32 14.96
C THR A 33 -33.75 11.96 15.64
N GLY A 34 -32.49 11.61 15.91
CA GLY A 34 -32.09 10.33 16.53
C GLY A 34 -32.23 9.09 15.64
N LYS A 35 -32.47 9.23 14.33
CA LYS A 35 -32.61 8.10 13.39
C LYS A 35 -31.51 8.10 12.34
N LEU A 36 -31.03 6.92 11.94
CA LEU A 36 -30.20 6.77 10.75
C LEU A 36 -31.08 6.82 9.50
N ARG A 37 -30.68 7.60 8.48
CA ARG A 37 -31.40 7.64 7.19
C ARG A 37 -30.91 6.54 6.26
N VAL A 38 -31.14 5.31 6.68
CA VAL A 38 -31.02 4.12 5.84
C VAL A 38 -32.29 3.30 5.92
N PRO A 39 -32.58 2.53 4.88
CA PRO A 39 -33.52 1.43 5.03
C PRO A 39 -33.13 0.53 6.22
N SER A 40 -34.10 0.05 6.99
CA SER A 40 -33.90 -0.63 8.27
C SER A 40 -33.08 -1.94 8.19
N ASP A 41 -32.99 -2.51 7.00
CA ASP A 41 -32.24 -3.72 6.62
C ASP A 41 -30.85 -3.38 6.04
N CYS A 42 -30.43 -2.12 6.05
CA CYS A 42 -29.16 -1.74 5.47
C CYS A 42 -27.98 -2.20 6.31
N VAL A 43 -27.06 -2.94 5.68
CA VAL A 43 -25.81 -3.38 6.28
C VAL A 43 -24.75 -2.33 5.99
N PHE A 44 -24.22 -1.73 7.07
CA PHE A 44 -22.99 -0.95 7.02
C PHE A 44 -21.83 -1.84 7.44
N GLU A 45 -20.85 -1.99 6.57
CA GLU A 45 -19.60 -2.62 6.95
C GLU A 45 -18.70 -1.56 7.59
N GLN A 46 -18.41 -1.73 8.87
CA GLN A 46 -17.29 -1.01 9.47
C GLN A 46 -16.01 -1.65 8.92
N SER A 47 -15.38 -0.95 7.97
CA SER A 47 -14.03 -1.31 7.55
C SER A 47 -13.11 -1.25 8.78
N PRO A 48 -12.28 -2.28 9.06
CA PRO A 48 -11.42 -2.31 10.23
C PRO A 48 -10.32 -1.26 10.10
N CYS A 49 -10.62 -0.04 10.53
CA CYS A 49 -9.65 1.04 10.55
C CYS A 49 -8.48 0.69 11.49
N PRO A 50 -7.23 0.90 11.05
CA PRO A 50 -6.10 0.78 11.94
C PRO A 50 -6.24 1.79 13.08
N LYS A 51 -5.77 1.41 14.28
CA LYS A 51 -5.83 2.29 15.47
C LYS A 51 -4.91 3.52 15.35
N SER A 52 -3.93 3.50 14.44
CA SER A 52 -3.00 4.62 14.16
C SER A 52 -2.43 4.52 12.75
N TRP A 53 -2.11 5.65 12.14
CA TRP A 53 -1.49 5.74 10.82
C TRP A 53 -0.03 6.22 10.84
N LYS A 54 0.56 6.43 12.04
CA LYS A 54 1.94 6.93 12.23
C LYS A 54 3.05 6.08 11.61
N LYS A 55 2.71 4.87 11.15
CA LYS A 55 3.64 3.94 10.50
C LYS A 55 3.66 4.09 8.97
N GLY A 56 2.78 4.94 8.42
CA GLY A 56 2.71 5.21 6.99
C GLY A 56 1.91 4.17 6.22
N ILE A 57 1.93 4.33 4.89
CA ILE A 57 1.31 3.42 3.92
C ILE A 57 2.44 2.76 3.12
N PRO A 58 2.51 1.41 3.05
CA PRO A 58 3.48 0.73 2.21
C PRO A 58 3.30 1.07 0.72
N GLU A 59 4.42 1.22 0.00
CA GLU A 59 4.43 1.59 -1.43
C GLU A 59 3.97 0.44 -2.37
N GLY A 60 3.76 -0.79 -1.86
CA GLY A 60 3.35 -1.98 -2.64
C GLY A 60 1.96 -2.51 -2.24
N GLY A 61 1.24 -3.12 -3.21
CA GLY A 61 0.00 -3.86 -2.95
C GLY A 61 -1.00 -3.96 -4.11
N GLU A 62 -1.01 -3.01 -5.04
CA GLU A 62 -1.95 -3.00 -6.18
C GLU A 62 -1.19 -2.70 -7.50
N THR A 63 -1.23 -3.65 -8.44
CA THR A 63 -0.55 -3.60 -9.75
C THR A 63 -1.34 -2.85 -10.82
N SER A 64 -2.49 -2.29 -10.45
CA SER A 64 -3.32 -1.43 -11.29
C SER A 64 -3.74 -0.19 -10.50
N MET A 65 -4.04 0.92 -11.19
CA MET A 65 -4.60 2.11 -10.56
C MET A 65 -5.69 1.73 -9.54
N PRO A 66 -5.65 2.24 -8.30
CA PRO A 66 -5.21 3.59 -7.95
C PRO A 66 -3.77 3.73 -7.41
N MET A 67 -3.11 4.84 -7.74
CA MET A 67 -1.79 5.23 -7.23
C MET A 67 -1.78 5.64 -5.73
N ILE A 68 -2.79 5.22 -4.97
CA ILE A 68 -3.04 5.61 -3.57
C ILE A 68 -3.45 4.40 -2.74
N ASP A 69 -3.60 4.55 -1.43
CA ASP A 69 -4.21 3.53 -0.58
C ASP A 69 -5.72 3.74 -0.50
N ARG A 70 -6.47 2.90 -1.20
CA ARG A 70 -7.92 2.92 -1.19
C ARG A 70 -8.50 2.60 0.18
N LYS A 71 -7.88 1.69 0.94
CA LYS A 71 -8.35 1.28 2.27
C LYS A 71 -8.32 2.46 3.23
N PHE A 72 -7.35 3.37 3.09
CA PHE A 72 -7.30 4.62 3.84
C PHE A 72 -8.60 5.43 3.67
N LEU A 73 -9.04 5.65 2.42
CA LEU A 73 -10.26 6.42 2.15
C LEU A 73 -11.47 5.70 2.74
N ILE A 74 -11.67 4.43 2.40
CA ILE A 74 -12.85 3.66 2.82
C ILE A 74 -12.93 3.49 4.33
N CYS A 75 -11.80 3.36 5.02
CA CYS A 75 -11.76 3.35 6.48
C CYS A 75 -12.40 4.63 7.05
N HIS A 76 -12.12 5.79 6.47
CA HIS A 76 -12.63 7.06 7.00
C HIS A 76 -14.05 7.39 6.51
N GLU A 77 -14.46 6.88 5.35
CA GLU A 77 -15.82 7.09 4.79
C GLU A 77 -16.84 6.04 5.29
N GLY A 78 -16.39 4.84 5.65
CA GLY A 78 -17.23 3.66 5.83
C GLY A 78 -17.60 3.00 4.49
N PHE A 79 -18.29 1.86 4.53
CA PHE A 79 -18.78 1.18 3.33
C PHE A 79 -20.25 0.78 3.45
N SER A 80 -21.08 1.23 2.51
CA SER A 80 -22.52 0.96 2.48
C SER A 80 -22.98 0.31 1.18
N LEU A 81 -23.83 -0.72 1.28
CA LEU A 81 -24.50 -1.32 0.13
C LEU A 81 -25.82 -0.62 -0.25
N CYS A 82 -26.22 0.38 0.53
CA CYS A 82 -27.45 1.13 0.32
C CYS A 82 -27.17 2.63 0.20
N GLY A 83 -27.96 3.30 -0.64
CA GLY A 83 -27.98 4.76 -0.70
C GLY A 83 -28.49 5.34 0.62
N TYR A 84 -27.72 6.27 1.19
CA TYR A 84 -28.10 7.03 2.38
C TYR A 84 -27.82 8.52 2.14
N VAL A 85 -28.29 9.39 3.03
CA VAL A 85 -27.92 10.83 2.99
C VAL A 85 -27.40 11.21 4.37
N PRO A 86 -26.16 11.74 4.48
CA PRO A 86 -25.61 12.23 5.73
C PRO A 86 -26.52 13.28 6.38
N ILE A 87 -26.86 13.08 7.65
CA ILE A 87 -27.68 13.99 8.44
C ILE A 87 -27.04 14.25 9.82
N ASP A 88 -27.33 15.43 10.36
CA ASP A 88 -27.07 15.74 11.76
C ASP A 88 -28.03 14.90 12.64
N PRO A 89 -27.53 14.03 13.52
CA PRO A 89 -28.38 13.17 14.33
C PRO A 89 -29.24 13.93 15.34
N GLU A 90 -28.84 15.13 15.76
CA GLU A 90 -29.60 15.94 16.73
C GLU A 90 -30.70 16.72 16.03
N SER A 91 -30.37 17.43 14.95
CA SER A 91 -31.33 18.29 14.25
C SER A 91 -32.12 17.57 13.15
N GLY A 92 -31.66 16.39 12.73
CA GLY A 92 -32.18 15.67 11.55
C GLY A 92 -31.97 16.42 10.24
N LYS A 93 -31.18 17.51 10.20
CA LYS A 93 -30.92 18.26 8.97
C LYS A 93 -29.87 17.54 8.11
N VAL A 94 -30.01 17.64 6.79
CA VAL A 94 -28.97 17.17 5.87
C VAL A 94 -27.69 17.95 6.13
N LEU A 95 -26.56 17.26 6.16
CA LEU A 95 -25.27 17.89 6.37
C LEU A 95 -24.84 18.61 5.09
N GLY A 96 -24.65 19.93 5.17
CA GLY A 96 -24.21 20.74 4.03
C GLY A 96 -25.10 20.54 2.79
N GLN A 97 -24.46 20.32 1.64
CA GLN A 97 -25.11 20.07 0.36
C GLN A 97 -25.08 18.58 -0.04
N SER A 98 -25.03 17.66 0.93
CA SER A 98 -24.87 16.23 0.65
C SER A 98 -25.97 15.68 -0.26
N GLY A 99 -25.55 14.80 -1.18
CA GLY A 99 -26.43 14.01 -2.03
C GLY A 99 -26.70 12.62 -1.45
N VAL A 100 -27.17 11.72 -2.31
CA VAL A 100 -27.27 10.29 -1.96
C VAL A 100 -25.88 9.67 -2.04
N THR A 101 -25.46 9.02 -0.95
CA THR A 101 -24.14 8.43 -0.76
C THR A 101 -24.21 6.91 -0.70
N VAL A 102 -23.25 6.21 -1.32
CA VAL A 102 -23.14 4.74 -1.29
C VAL A 102 -21.69 4.27 -1.35
N GLY A 103 -21.45 2.97 -1.11
CA GLY A 103 -20.12 2.37 -1.18
C GLY A 103 -19.17 3.02 -0.18
N GLY A 104 -17.93 3.26 -0.62
CA GLY A 104 -16.88 3.94 0.12
C GLY A 104 -16.99 5.47 0.18
N GLY A 105 -18.21 6.02 0.23
CA GLY A 105 -18.44 7.48 0.30
C GLY A 105 -18.76 8.18 -1.03
N VAL A 106 -19.23 7.45 -2.04
CA VAL A 106 -19.59 8.02 -3.35
C VAL A 106 -20.85 8.87 -3.20
N ASP A 107 -20.70 10.20 -3.17
CA ASP A 107 -21.80 11.17 -3.14
C ASP A 107 -22.23 11.56 -4.56
N PHE A 108 -23.50 11.29 -4.91
CA PHE A 108 -24.08 11.55 -6.22
C PHE A 108 -24.51 13.00 -6.46
N GLY A 109 -24.55 13.85 -5.43
CA GLY A 109 -25.10 15.20 -5.50
C GLY A 109 -24.32 16.18 -6.39
N SER A 110 -23.12 15.80 -6.82
CA SER A 110 -22.31 16.56 -7.79
C SER A 110 -21.77 15.68 -8.93
N LYS A 111 -22.44 14.58 -9.24
CA LYS A 111 -21.99 13.57 -10.20
C LYS A 111 -22.93 13.50 -11.39
N SER A 112 -22.39 13.02 -12.50
CA SER A 112 -23.06 12.85 -13.78
C SER A 112 -22.68 11.52 -14.42
N ARG A 113 -23.30 11.20 -15.57
CA ARG A 113 -22.92 10.03 -16.37
C ARG A 113 -21.44 10.06 -16.81
N GLU A 114 -20.87 11.25 -17.01
CA GLU A 114 -19.48 11.38 -17.49
C GLU A 114 -18.48 10.88 -16.44
N ASP A 115 -18.77 11.09 -15.15
CA ASP A 115 -17.92 10.64 -14.04
C ASP A 115 -17.86 9.10 -13.96
N PHE A 116 -18.88 8.41 -14.50
CA PHE A 116 -19.01 6.95 -14.46
C PHE A 116 -19.01 6.28 -15.85
N LYS A 117 -18.51 6.97 -16.89
CA LYS A 117 -18.54 6.48 -18.28
C LYS A 117 -17.82 5.14 -18.52
N SER A 118 -16.90 4.76 -17.63
CA SER A 118 -16.18 3.48 -17.71
C SER A 118 -16.97 2.30 -17.12
N LEU A 119 -18.11 2.56 -16.48
CA LEU A 119 -18.93 1.54 -15.83
C LEU A 119 -19.98 0.97 -16.78
N SER A 120 -20.53 -0.20 -16.40
CA SER A 120 -21.60 -0.82 -17.17
C SER A 120 -22.82 0.08 -17.21
N ARG A 121 -23.49 0.12 -18.37
CA ARG A 121 -24.71 0.92 -18.55
C ARG A 121 -25.78 0.57 -17.51
N THR A 122 -25.93 -0.73 -17.21
CA THR A 122 -26.84 -1.22 -16.18
C THR A 122 -26.56 -0.63 -14.80
N LEU A 123 -25.29 -0.48 -14.41
CA LEU A 123 -24.93 0.10 -13.12
C LEU A 123 -25.16 1.62 -13.11
N VAL A 124 -24.79 2.31 -14.19
CA VAL A 124 -25.02 3.76 -14.31
C VAL A 124 -26.52 4.09 -14.28
N ASP A 125 -27.35 3.32 -14.98
CA ASP A 125 -28.80 3.52 -15.03
C ASP A 125 -29.46 3.33 -13.64
N LYS A 126 -28.85 2.54 -12.74
CA LYS A 126 -29.33 2.40 -11.34
C LYS A 126 -29.08 3.65 -10.49
N VAL A 127 -27.97 4.37 -10.73
CA VAL A 127 -27.53 5.49 -9.89
C VAL A 127 -27.84 6.86 -10.49
N GLU A 128 -28.03 6.95 -11.81
CA GLU A 128 -28.40 8.18 -12.50
C GLU A 128 -29.58 8.93 -11.88
N PRO A 129 -30.65 8.28 -11.37
CA PRO A 129 -31.78 9.00 -10.79
C PRO A 129 -31.46 9.83 -9.53
N TYR A 130 -30.23 9.71 -8.99
CA TYR A 130 -29.75 10.44 -7.81
C TYR A 130 -28.69 11.51 -8.14
N PHE A 131 -28.27 11.61 -9.40
CA PHE A 131 -27.31 12.62 -9.85
C PHE A 131 -27.86 14.03 -9.67
N ASP A 132 -26.98 14.96 -9.26
CA ASP A 132 -27.28 16.37 -8.98
C ASP A 132 -28.41 16.63 -7.96
N LEU A 133 -28.86 15.58 -7.24
CA LEU A 133 -29.78 15.73 -6.13
C LEU A 133 -28.98 16.02 -4.87
N THR A 134 -29.27 17.14 -4.22
CA THR A 134 -28.65 17.57 -2.97
C THR A 134 -29.71 17.89 -1.92
N GLU A 135 -29.27 17.97 -0.66
CA GLU A 135 -30.09 18.44 0.47
C GLU A 135 -31.43 17.69 0.57
N HIS A 136 -32.54 18.42 0.59
CA HIS A 136 -33.89 17.86 0.75
C HIS A 136 -34.33 16.99 -0.44
N HIS A 137 -33.85 17.25 -1.66
CA HIS A 137 -34.17 16.44 -2.84
C HIS A 137 -33.48 15.08 -2.78
N ALA A 138 -32.20 15.06 -2.42
CA ALA A 138 -31.44 13.82 -2.23
C ALA A 138 -32.05 12.96 -1.13
N ALA A 139 -32.31 13.61 -0.01
CA ALA A 139 -32.98 13.05 1.15
C ALA A 139 -34.26 12.30 0.72
N CYS A 140 -35.17 13.04 0.09
CA CYS A 140 -36.44 12.52 -0.36
C CYS A 140 -36.30 11.39 -1.39
N ALA A 141 -35.41 11.53 -2.36
CA ALA A 141 -35.15 10.50 -3.37
C ALA A 141 -34.66 9.19 -2.73
N ALA A 142 -33.73 9.24 -1.78
CA ALA A 142 -33.24 8.05 -1.07
C ALA A 142 -34.33 7.30 -0.30
N PHE A 143 -35.38 8.00 0.15
CA PHE A 143 -36.51 7.40 0.85
C PHE A 143 -37.55 6.81 -0.11
N GLU A 144 -37.96 7.58 -1.11
CA GLU A 144 -39.02 7.17 -2.05
C GLU A 144 -38.51 6.16 -3.09
N ARG A 145 -37.20 6.15 -3.35
CA ARG A 145 -36.49 5.22 -4.21
C ARG A 145 -35.25 4.70 -3.47
N PRO A 146 -35.37 3.66 -2.64
CA PRO A 146 -34.21 3.11 -1.95
C PRO A 146 -33.21 2.51 -2.93
N LEU A 147 -32.00 3.06 -3.00
CA LEU A 147 -30.91 2.50 -3.80
C LEU A 147 -30.29 1.31 -3.08
N ARG A 148 -30.22 0.17 -3.77
CA ARG A 148 -29.56 -1.07 -3.33
C ARG A 148 -28.58 -1.55 -4.36
N LEU A 149 -27.39 -1.89 -3.90
CA LEU A 149 -26.32 -2.42 -4.73
C LEU A 149 -25.79 -3.72 -4.15
N THR A 150 -25.35 -4.61 -5.03
CA THR A 150 -24.50 -5.73 -4.62
C THR A 150 -23.14 -5.21 -4.15
N TRP A 151 -22.39 -6.02 -3.41
CA TRP A 151 -21.03 -5.68 -3.00
C TRP A 151 -20.14 -5.31 -4.20
N LEU A 152 -20.22 -6.11 -5.27
CA LEU A 152 -19.47 -5.87 -6.51
C LEU A 152 -19.82 -4.52 -7.14
N GLU A 153 -21.10 -4.16 -7.20
CA GLU A 153 -21.57 -2.89 -7.77
C GLU A 153 -21.12 -1.69 -6.92
N ALA A 154 -21.29 -1.74 -5.60
CA ALA A 154 -20.86 -0.69 -4.68
C ALA A 154 -19.33 -0.52 -4.71
N ASN A 155 -18.59 -1.63 -4.74
CA ASN A 155 -17.13 -1.61 -4.84
C ASN A 155 -16.68 -1.00 -6.16
N THR A 156 -17.31 -1.40 -7.27
CA THR A 156 -17.01 -0.89 -8.63
C THR A 156 -17.27 0.61 -8.75
N LEU A 157 -18.37 1.11 -8.18
CA LEU A 157 -18.67 2.56 -8.15
C LEU A 157 -17.63 3.32 -7.33
N THR A 158 -17.26 2.78 -6.16
CA THR A 158 -16.23 3.37 -5.29
C THR A 158 -14.89 3.48 -6.03
N ASP A 159 -14.50 2.44 -6.76
CA ASP A 159 -13.25 2.40 -7.52
C ASP A 159 -13.24 3.42 -8.65
N ALA A 160 -14.36 3.53 -9.39
CA ALA A 160 -14.51 4.51 -10.45
C ALA A 160 -14.43 5.94 -9.92
N ASP A 161 -15.09 6.24 -8.80
CA ASP A 161 -15.11 7.58 -8.22
C ASP A 161 -13.75 8.01 -7.66
N ILE A 162 -13.06 7.10 -6.95
CA ILE A 162 -11.69 7.32 -6.47
C ILE A 162 -10.75 7.53 -7.65
N LYS A 163 -10.87 6.71 -8.71
CA LYS A 163 -10.05 6.84 -9.92
C LYS A 163 -10.29 8.16 -10.63
N TYR A 164 -11.55 8.57 -10.79
CA TYR A 164 -11.91 9.85 -11.39
C TYR A 164 -11.29 11.01 -10.60
N THR A 165 -11.50 11.03 -9.28
CA THR A 165 -10.96 12.07 -8.38
C THR A 165 -9.44 12.11 -8.45
N THR A 166 -8.78 10.95 -8.38
CA THR A 166 -7.32 10.84 -8.47
C THR A 166 -6.79 11.41 -9.78
N ASN A 167 -7.41 11.07 -10.91
CA ASN A 167 -7.00 11.57 -12.22
C ASN A 167 -7.17 13.08 -12.34
N LYS A 168 -8.26 13.63 -11.80
CA LYS A 168 -8.53 15.06 -11.83
C LYS A 168 -7.52 15.84 -10.98
N ILE A 169 -7.36 15.45 -9.72
CA ILE A 169 -6.45 16.12 -8.78
C ILE A 169 -4.99 15.98 -9.19
N SER A 170 -4.58 14.83 -9.74
CA SER A 170 -3.24 14.64 -10.30
C SER A 170 -2.92 15.66 -11.41
N LYS A 171 -3.88 15.90 -12.32
CA LYS A 171 -3.73 16.91 -13.39
C LYS A 171 -3.64 18.33 -12.81
N GLU A 172 -4.49 18.67 -11.86
CA GLU A 172 -4.46 19.98 -11.20
C GLU A 172 -3.15 20.22 -10.44
N TYR A 173 -2.66 19.20 -9.73
CA TYR A 173 -1.40 19.26 -9.02
C TYR A 173 -0.24 19.48 -9.99
N ASN A 174 -0.16 18.67 -11.06
CA ASN A 174 0.90 18.80 -12.06
C ASN A 174 0.91 20.18 -12.71
N LYS A 175 -0.27 20.74 -13.02
CA LYS A 175 -0.39 22.11 -13.54
C LYS A 175 0.06 23.16 -12.52
N ALA A 176 -0.24 22.96 -11.23
CA ALA A 176 0.13 23.91 -10.18
C ALA A 176 1.65 23.96 -9.95
N ILE A 177 2.35 22.82 -10.09
CA ILE A 177 3.79 22.73 -9.87
C ILE A 177 4.63 23.21 -11.06
N GLU A 178 4.07 23.44 -12.25
CA GLU A 178 4.81 24.00 -13.41
C GLU A 178 5.53 25.32 -13.06
N LYS A 179 5.00 26.05 -12.07
CA LYS A 179 5.57 27.30 -11.55
C LYS A 179 6.70 27.07 -10.53
N HIS A 180 6.99 25.83 -10.16
CA HIS A 180 7.88 25.43 -9.07
C HIS A 180 8.89 24.38 -9.56
N LYS A 181 10.11 24.82 -9.90
CA LYS A 181 11.15 24.00 -10.56
C LYS A 181 11.67 22.79 -9.75
N ASN A 182 11.34 22.68 -8.45
CA ASN A 182 11.88 21.66 -7.54
C ASN A 182 10.80 20.73 -6.94
N THR A 183 9.61 20.69 -7.53
CA THR A 183 8.51 19.84 -7.05
C THR A 183 8.32 18.65 -8.00
N LEU A 184 8.20 17.44 -7.45
CA LEU A 184 7.97 16.23 -8.22
C LEU A 184 6.54 16.18 -8.78
N PRO A 185 6.32 15.62 -9.98
CA PRO A 185 4.99 15.30 -10.49
C PRO A 185 4.19 14.43 -9.52
N PHE A 186 2.86 14.57 -9.52
CA PHE A 186 1.97 13.83 -8.61
C PHE A 186 2.23 12.32 -8.62
N ALA A 187 2.43 11.75 -9.82
CA ALA A 187 2.71 10.33 -10.01
C ALA A 187 3.97 9.87 -9.28
N SER A 188 4.99 10.72 -9.18
CA SER A 188 6.30 10.44 -8.58
C SER A 188 6.34 10.72 -7.07
N LEU A 189 5.27 11.29 -6.50
CA LEU A 189 5.14 11.42 -5.05
C LEU A 189 4.96 10.02 -4.44
N PRO A 190 5.48 9.78 -3.23
CA PRO A 190 5.21 8.53 -2.51
C PRO A 190 3.71 8.30 -2.29
N ARG A 191 3.26 7.05 -2.26
CA ARG A 191 1.86 6.62 -2.04
C ARG A 191 1.23 7.24 -0.79
N GLY A 192 1.94 7.34 0.34
CA GLY A 192 1.38 7.99 1.53
C GLY A 192 1.03 9.47 1.31
N ILE A 193 1.91 10.21 0.64
CA ILE A 193 1.65 11.61 0.26
C ILE A 193 0.53 11.70 -0.77
N ARG A 194 0.54 10.88 -1.83
CA ARG A 194 -0.54 10.85 -2.84
C ARG A 194 -1.89 10.56 -2.16
N THR A 195 -1.92 9.59 -1.25
CA THR A 195 -3.12 9.21 -0.50
C THR A 195 -3.63 10.35 0.35
N ALA A 196 -2.76 11.08 1.07
CA ALA A 196 -3.17 12.24 1.85
C ALA A 196 -3.77 13.35 0.97
N ILE A 197 -3.12 13.66 -0.16
CA ILE A 197 -3.62 14.67 -1.11
C ILE A 197 -4.99 14.28 -1.65
N ILE A 198 -5.16 13.03 -2.10
CA ILE A 198 -6.46 12.56 -2.60
C ILE A 198 -7.49 12.50 -1.48
N SER A 199 -7.15 12.04 -0.29
CA SER A 199 -8.10 11.96 0.83
C SER A 199 -8.63 13.33 1.26
N VAL A 200 -7.78 14.37 1.25
CA VAL A 200 -8.23 15.75 1.48
C VAL A 200 -9.19 16.21 0.36
N ALA A 201 -8.82 15.97 -0.90
CA ALA A 201 -9.65 16.35 -2.04
C ALA A 201 -10.95 15.55 -2.15
N TYR A 202 -10.95 14.28 -1.73
CA TYR A 202 -12.13 13.42 -1.73
C TYR A 202 -13.18 13.94 -0.76
N GLN A 203 -12.75 14.46 0.39
CA GLN A 203 -13.65 15.04 1.39
C GLN A 203 -14.12 16.46 1.01
N PHE A 204 -13.25 17.28 0.43
CA PHE A 204 -13.52 18.71 0.23
C PHE A 204 -13.79 19.12 -1.22
N GLY A 205 -13.60 18.23 -2.19
CA GLY A 205 -13.67 18.53 -3.62
C GLY A 205 -12.42 19.24 -4.15
N GLU A 206 -12.60 20.16 -5.10
CA GLU A 206 -11.52 20.84 -5.83
C GLU A 206 -10.90 22.03 -5.08
N THR A 207 -9.74 22.48 -5.57
CA THR A 207 -9.18 23.78 -5.20
C THR A 207 -10.09 24.91 -5.70
N PRO A 208 -10.40 25.96 -4.92
CA PRO A 208 -9.68 26.51 -3.77
C PRO A 208 -10.27 26.10 -2.39
N LYS A 209 -11.06 25.02 -2.28
CA LYS A 209 -11.76 24.67 -1.03
C LYS A 209 -10.81 24.32 0.13
N PHE A 210 -9.54 24.01 -0.14
CA PHE A 210 -8.49 23.75 0.85
C PHE A 210 -7.15 24.43 0.47
N PRO A 211 -7.12 25.77 0.35
CA PRO A 211 -6.10 26.48 -0.40
C PRO A 211 -4.74 26.49 0.30
N LYS A 212 -4.70 26.42 1.63
CA LYS A 212 -3.48 26.39 2.43
C LYS A 212 -2.74 25.05 2.29
N PHE A 213 -3.43 23.94 2.53
CA PHE A 213 -2.85 22.61 2.36
C PHE A 213 -2.37 22.41 0.92
N TRP A 214 -3.22 22.75 -0.06
CA TRP A 214 -2.85 22.70 -1.48
C TRP A 214 -1.62 23.55 -1.80
N GLY A 215 -1.56 24.78 -1.31
CA GLY A 215 -0.43 25.68 -1.51
C GLY A 215 0.88 25.17 -0.90
N ASN A 216 0.82 24.42 0.20
CA ASN A 216 2.00 23.82 0.82
C ASN A 216 2.49 22.60 0.03
N VAL A 217 1.59 21.67 -0.33
CA VAL A 217 1.98 20.44 -1.06
C VAL A 217 2.50 20.74 -2.47
N THR A 218 1.92 21.73 -3.18
CA THR A 218 2.39 22.13 -4.52
C THR A 218 3.73 22.90 -4.49
N LYS A 219 4.12 23.42 -3.34
CA LYS A 219 5.43 24.06 -3.10
C LYS A 219 6.47 23.12 -2.50
N ASN A 220 6.15 21.83 -2.34
CA ASN A 220 7.01 20.85 -1.69
C ASN A 220 7.34 21.20 -0.22
N ASP A 221 6.45 21.93 0.47
CA ASP A 221 6.62 22.37 1.87
C ASP A 221 5.85 21.44 2.81
N TRP A 222 6.40 20.25 3.02
CA TRP A 222 5.72 19.18 3.74
C TRP A 222 5.53 19.48 5.23
N ASP A 223 6.47 20.17 5.87
CA ASP A 223 6.35 20.56 7.27
C ASP A 223 5.15 21.49 7.49
N LYS A 224 4.93 22.46 6.59
CA LYS A 224 3.74 23.32 6.66
C LYS A 224 2.47 22.57 6.29
N ALA A 225 2.51 21.63 5.33
CA ALA A 225 1.36 20.79 5.00
C ALA A 225 0.93 19.93 6.21
N ILE A 226 1.86 19.28 6.90
CA ILE A 226 1.59 18.53 8.14
C ILE A 226 0.98 19.43 9.20
N LYS A 227 1.60 20.60 9.47
CA LYS A 227 1.08 21.56 10.47
C LYS A 227 -0.33 22.05 10.13
N GLU A 228 -0.61 22.29 8.85
CA GLU A 228 -1.94 22.66 8.38
C GLU A 228 -2.96 21.56 8.64
N LEU A 229 -2.64 20.29 8.34
CA LEU A 229 -3.53 19.16 8.64
C LEU A 229 -3.81 19.01 10.13
N ARG A 230 -2.78 19.14 10.98
CA ARG A 230 -2.95 19.09 12.45
C ARG A 230 -3.81 20.23 13.01
N LYS A 231 -3.92 21.34 12.28
CA LYS A 231 -4.66 22.55 12.68
C LYS A 231 -5.70 22.96 11.64
N PHE A 232 -6.29 21.97 10.98
CA PHE A 232 -7.13 22.20 9.79
C PHE A 232 -8.40 23.00 10.10
N TYR A 233 -8.97 22.81 11.31
CA TYR A 233 -10.18 23.51 11.76
C TYR A 233 -9.83 24.62 12.77
N LYS A 234 -10.43 25.81 12.59
CA LYS A 234 -10.19 26.99 13.43
C LYS A 234 -10.88 26.94 14.80
N GLU A 235 -12.03 26.26 14.90
CA GLU A 235 -12.88 26.24 16.10
C GLU A 235 -12.80 24.88 16.83
N PRO A 236 -12.58 24.84 18.16
CA PRO A 236 -12.50 23.60 18.93
C PRO A 236 -13.76 22.75 18.92
N ASP A 237 -14.95 23.34 18.82
CA ASP A 237 -16.21 22.59 18.91
C ASP A 237 -16.55 21.82 17.62
N ASN A 238 -15.91 22.17 16.50
CA ASN A 238 -15.95 21.37 15.27
C ASN A 238 -15.05 20.11 15.34
N GLN A 239 -14.29 19.93 16.42
CA GLN A 239 -13.36 18.80 16.60
C GLN A 239 -14.08 17.47 16.91
N GLN A 240 -15.36 17.49 17.29
CA GLN A 240 -16.10 16.29 17.69
C GLN A 240 -16.63 15.42 16.54
N ARG A 241 -16.68 15.91 15.28
CA ARG A 241 -17.32 15.19 14.15
C ARG A 241 -16.50 14.09 13.47
N GLY A 242 -15.34 13.69 14.02
CA GLY A 242 -14.50 12.63 13.44
C GLY A 242 -13.52 13.11 12.35
N ASP A 243 -13.69 14.31 11.81
CA ASP A 243 -12.83 14.84 10.76
C ASP A 243 -11.39 15.15 11.21
N LEU A 244 -11.18 15.58 12.46
CA LEU A 244 -9.83 15.84 12.98
C LEU A 244 -9.01 14.54 13.09
N LYS A 245 -9.66 13.40 13.36
CA LYS A 245 -8.99 12.09 13.36
C LYS A 245 -8.45 11.78 11.97
N ARG A 246 -9.26 11.99 10.91
CA ARG A 246 -8.82 11.82 9.52
C ARG A 246 -7.67 12.75 9.16
N ARG A 247 -7.76 14.05 9.47
CA ARG A 247 -6.67 15.01 9.20
C ARG A 247 -5.38 14.66 9.93
N ASN A 248 -5.47 14.18 11.18
CA ASN A 248 -4.33 13.67 11.92
C ASN A 248 -3.74 12.42 11.26
N ASN A 249 -4.58 11.51 10.77
CA ASN A 249 -4.13 10.30 10.09
C ASN A 249 -3.46 10.62 8.74
N GLU A 250 -3.92 11.63 8.02
CA GLU A 250 -3.25 12.11 6.80
C GLU A 250 -1.89 12.75 7.09
N ALA A 251 -1.81 13.53 8.17
CA ALA A 251 -0.54 14.07 8.64
C ALA A 251 0.42 12.95 9.06
N ASP A 252 -0.08 11.93 9.77
CA ASP A 252 0.67 10.75 10.18
C ASP A 252 1.27 10.01 8.96
N ILE A 253 0.48 9.76 7.89
CA ILE A 253 0.99 9.06 6.70
C ILE A 253 1.99 9.90 5.91
N ILE A 254 1.83 11.23 5.84
CA ILE A 254 2.81 12.11 5.22
C ILE A 254 4.12 12.06 6.02
N GLU A 255 4.04 12.22 7.34
CA GLU A 255 5.21 12.23 8.24
C GLU A 255 5.99 10.91 8.16
N ALA A 256 5.29 9.77 8.17
CA ALA A 256 5.91 8.45 8.02
C ALA A 256 6.57 8.25 6.64
N THR A 257 5.94 8.79 5.58
CA THR A 257 6.47 8.73 4.22
C THR A 257 7.72 9.60 4.02
N LEU A 258 7.85 10.71 4.75
CA LEU A 258 8.99 11.60 4.66
C LEU A 258 10.23 11.08 5.42
N VAL A 259 10.10 9.97 6.14
CA VAL A 259 11.23 9.30 6.79
C VAL A 259 12.18 8.81 5.70
N LYS A 260 13.27 9.55 5.50
CA LYS A 260 14.41 9.14 4.66
C LYS A 260 14.89 7.75 5.11
N CYS A 261 15.27 6.90 4.16
CA CYS A 261 15.84 5.60 4.46
C CYS A 261 16.95 5.73 5.49
N ASN A 262 16.73 5.22 6.69
CA ASN A 262 17.70 5.29 7.79
C ASN A 262 18.26 3.91 8.13
N ARG A 263 18.05 2.94 7.22
CA ARG A 263 18.56 1.58 7.30
C ARG A 263 19.71 1.41 6.33
N SER A 264 20.55 0.47 6.66
CA SER A 264 21.69 0.10 5.85
C SER A 264 21.29 -1.01 4.90
N VAL A 265 21.57 -0.84 3.60
CA VAL A 265 21.29 -1.82 2.54
C VAL A 265 22.50 -1.90 1.60
N ASP A 266 22.81 -3.08 1.07
CA ASP A 266 23.77 -3.25 -0.02
C ASP A 266 23.01 -3.34 -1.34
N VAL A 267 23.13 -2.33 -2.21
CA VAL A 267 22.38 -2.25 -3.48
C VAL A 267 23.34 -2.32 -4.65
N VAL A 268 23.18 -3.29 -5.54
CA VAL A 268 23.95 -3.39 -6.79
C VAL A 268 23.01 -3.17 -7.96
N PHE A 269 23.43 -2.36 -8.92
CA PHE A 269 22.72 -2.14 -10.18
C PHE A 269 23.36 -2.95 -11.30
N LEU A 270 22.53 -3.65 -12.09
CA LEU A 270 22.91 -4.31 -13.33
C LEU A 270 22.12 -3.70 -14.49
N ILE A 271 22.80 -2.89 -15.31
CA ILE A 271 22.16 -2.06 -16.33
C ILE A 271 22.47 -2.60 -17.73
N ASP A 272 21.42 -2.80 -18.53
CA ASP A 272 21.52 -3.19 -19.93
C ASP A 272 22.16 -2.07 -20.76
N GLU A 273 23.27 -2.40 -21.44
CA GLU A 273 23.95 -1.54 -22.40
C GLU A 273 24.00 -2.18 -23.80
N SER A 274 23.10 -3.11 -24.10
CA SER A 274 23.01 -3.81 -25.38
C SER A 274 22.65 -2.89 -26.55
N GLY A 275 22.73 -3.44 -27.76
CA GLY A 275 22.50 -2.71 -29.00
C GLY A 275 21.05 -2.26 -29.23
N SER A 276 20.07 -2.86 -28.54
CA SER A 276 18.65 -2.49 -28.56
C SER A 276 18.38 -1.17 -27.82
N VAL A 277 19.15 -0.90 -26.76
CA VAL A 277 19.05 0.34 -25.99
C VAL A 277 19.61 1.50 -26.82
N SER A 278 18.90 2.63 -26.89
CA SER A 278 19.45 3.84 -27.52
C SER A 278 20.43 4.55 -26.58
N ARG A 279 21.37 5.34 -27.11
CA ARG A 279 22.28 6.16 -26.28
C ARG A 279 21.55 7.04 -25.27
N ARG A 280 20.40 7.58 -25.67
CA ARG A 280 19.55 8.42 -24.81
C ARG A 280 18.94 7.60 -23.68
N ASP A 281 18.39 6.43 -24.00
CA ASP A 281 17.74 5.56 -23.02
C ASP A 281 18.75 4.95 -22.03
N PHE A 282 19.96 4.65 -22.48
CA PHE A 282 21.07 4.29 -21.61
C PHE A 282 21.42 5.44 -20.64
N GLN A 283 21.44 6.68 -21.12
CA GLN A 283 21.66 7.84 -20.26
C GLN A 283 20.52 8.01 -19.23
N GLU A 284 19.26 7.80 -19.62
CA GLU A 284 18.11 7.81 -18.71
C GLU A 284 18.26 6.72 -17.62
N SER A 285 18.81 5.56 -17.96
CA SER A 285 19.13 4.49 -17.00
C SER A 285 20.20 4.91 -15.98
N LEU A 286 21.28 5.56 -16.44
CA LEU A 286 22.33 6.08 -15.54
C LEU A 286 21.80 7.22 -14.66
N ASP A 287 20.94 8.09 -15.18
CA ASP A 287 20.33 9.18 -14.42
C ASP A 287 19.33 8.67 -13.37
N PHE A 288 18.64 7.58 -13.66
CA PHE A 288 17.87 6.82 -12.67
C PHE A 288 18.77 6.33 -11.52
N VAL A 289 19.91 5.69 -11.82
CA VAL A 289 20.87 5.23 -10.78
C VAL A 289 21.37 6.41 -9.93
N LYS A 290 21.74 7.53 -10.57
CA LYS A 290 22.15 8.75 -9.84
C LYS A 290 21.07 9.24 -8.89
N THR A 291 19.82 9.23 -9.34
CA THR A 291 18.69 9.78 -8.58
C THR A 291 18.27 8.86 -7.43
N MET A 292 18.32 7.55 -7.64
CA MET A 292 18.23 6.53 -6.58
C MET A 292 19.28 6.76 -5.49
N ILE A 293 20.57 6.86 -5.85
CA ILE A 293 21.65 7.06 -4.87
C ILE A 293 21.44 8.36 -4.05
N LYS A 294 20.95 9.44 -4.69
CA LYS A 294 20.60 10.71 -4.00
C LYS A 294 19.44 10.59 -3.01
N ALA A 295 18.60 9.57 -3.13
CA ALA A 295 17.43 9.38 -2.26
C ALA A 295 17.79 8.77 -0.90
N PHE A 296 18.99 8.18 -0.78
CA PHE A 296 19.53 7.70 0.49
C PHE A 296 20.36 8.81 1.17
N PRO A 297 20.31 8.95 2.50
CA PRO A 297 21.12 9.93 3.23
C PRO A 297 22.63 9.63 3.09
N ASP A 298 23.48 10.57 3.51
CA ASP A 298 24.94 10.45 3.39
C ASP A 298 25.47 9.07 3.83
N GLN A 299 26.22 8.43 2.94
CA GLN A 299 26.70 7.05 3.05
C GLN A 299 27.88 6.92 4.02
N LYS A 300 27.62 7.16 5.30
CA LYS A 300 28.56 6.88 6.40
C LYS A 300 28.97 5.39 6.37
N LYS A 301 30.00 5.02 7.14
CA LYS A 301 30.58 3.66 7.16
C LYS A 301 29.54 2.53 7.29
N ASP A 302 28.46 2.80 8.01
CA ASP A 302 27.36 1.88 8.30
C ASP A 302 26.08 2.20 7.50
N GLY A 303 26.15 3.04 6.46
CA GLY A 303 25.04 3.43 5.60
C GLY A 303 24.72 2.42 4.49
N THR A 304 24.03 2.89 3.46
CA THR A 304 23.78 2.13 2.24
C THR A 304 25.05 2.10 1.37
N ARG A 305 25.34 0.96 0.75
CA ARG A 305 26.47 0.82 -0.17
C ARG A 305 25.94 0.53 -1.57
N PHE A 306 26.61 1.08 -2.59
CA PHE A 306 26.21 0.89 -3.98
C PHE A 306 27.30 0.24 -4.82
N GLY A 307 26.90 -0.73 -5.65
CA GLY A 307 27.68 -1.27 -6.76
C GLY A 307 27.00 -0.96 -8.10
N LEU A 308 27.75 -0.89 -9.18
CA LEU A 308 27.21 -0.71 -10.53
C LEU A 308 28.00 -1.55 -11.53
N SER A 309 27.26 -2.35 -12.29
CA SER A 309 27.73 -3.09 -13.44
C SER A 309 26.81 -2.86 -14.64
N THR A 310 27.35 -2.99 -15.85
CA THR A 310 26.60 -3.02 -17.10
C THR A 310 26.76 -4.36 -17.80
N PHE A 311 25.83 -4.69 -18.69
CA PHE A 311 25.94 -5.89 -19.51
C PHE A 311 25.47 -5.68 -20.95
N SER A 312 26.12 -6.38 -21.87
CA SER A 312 25.68 -6.57 -23.25
C SER A 312 26.07 -7.98 -23.72
N SER A 313 26.97 -8.11 -24.70
CA SER A 313 27.66 -9.36 -24.99
C SER A 313 28.61 -9.79 -23.86
N SER A 314 29.09 -8.82 -23.08
CA SER A 314 30.00 -8.99 -21.95
C SER A 314 29.48 -8.24 -20.72
N TYR A 315 29.84 -8.72 -19.53
CA TYR A 315 29.62 -8.03 -18.27
C TYR A 315 30.78 -7.05 -17.97
N ARG A 316 30.48 -5.92 -17.32
CA ARG A 316 31.48 -4.92 -16.94
C ARG A 316 31.12 -4.26 -15.61
N SER A 317 32.03 -4.34 -14.65
CA SER A 317 31.93 -3.59 -13.40
C SER A 317 32.51 -2.19 -13.50
N HIS A 318 31.80 -1.21 -12.92
CA HIS A 318 32.21 0.19 -12.89
C HIS A 318 32.66 0.64 -11.50
N PHE A 319 31.98 0.15 -10.46
CA PHE A 319 32.40 0.29 -9.07
C PHE A 319 31.71 -0.76 -8.19
N TYR A 320 32.26 -0.96 -6.99
CA TYR A 320 31.85 -1.96 -6.02
C TYR A 320 31.26 -1.33 -4.75
N LEU A 321 30.64 -2.15 -3.90
CA LEU A 321 30.05 -1.73 -2.62
C LEU A 321 31.06 -1.02 -1.71
N SER A 322 32.35 -1.37 -1.79
CA SER A 322 33.45 -0.74 -1.03
C SER A 322 34.04 0.53 -1.66
N SER A 323 33.67 0.89 -2.89
CA SER A 323 34.41 1.88 -3.69
C SER A 323 34.28 3.31 -3.17
N TYR A 324 33.11 3.71 -2.65
CA TYR A 324 32.83 5.09 -2.27
C TYR A 324 32.00 5.16 -0.98
N THR A 325 32.16 6.27 -0.25
CA THR A 325 31.35 6.62 0.94
C THR A 325 30.69 8.00 0.82
N LYS A 326 30.95 8.71 -0.29
CA LYS A 326 30.38 10.02 -0.57
C LYS A 326 29.51 9.94 -1.81
N GLN A 327 28.35 10.55 -1.72
CA GLN A 327 27.40 10.63 -2.83
C GLN A 327 28.03 11.29 -4.06
N SER A 328 28.86 12.33 -3.89
CA SER A 328 29.56 13.00 -5.00
C SER A 328 30.39 12.04 -5.84
N ASP A 329 31.07 11.09 -5.20
CA ASP A 329 32.05 10.23 -5.85
C ASP A 329 31.34 9.16 -6.69
N TYR A 330 30.21 8.64 -6.19
CA TYR A 330 29.28 7.81 -6.98
C TYR A 330 28.80 8.55 -8.23
N LEU A 331 28.31 9.79 -8.08
CA LEU A 331 27.78 10.57 -9.20
C LEU A 331 28.85 10.84 -10.26
N SER A 332 30.08 11.14 -9.84
CA SER A 332 31.23 11.31 -10.75
C SER A 332 31.62 10.02 -11.44
N ALA A 333 31.61 8.87 -10.75
CA ALA A 333 31.91 7.57 -11.33
C ALA A 333 30.88 7.19 -12.41
N ILE A 334 29.59 7.36 -12.12
CA ILE A 334 28.49 7.10 -13.07
C ILE A 334 28.63 7.98 -14.32
N GLY A 335 29.04 9.24 -14.16
CA GLY A 335 29.27 10.16 -15.28
C GLY A 335 30.38 9.73 -16.25
N ARG A 336 31.21 8.75 -15.90
CA ARG A 336 32.30 8.20 -16.73
C ARG A 336 31.94 6.87 -17.38
N VAL A 337 30.73 6.36 -17.17
CA VAL A 337 30.27 5.10 -17.77
C VAL A 337 29.99 5.34 -19.26
N PHE A 338 30.62 4.55 -20.13
CA PHE A 338 30.47 4.66 -21.58
C PHE A 338 29.64 3.51 -22.14
N PHE A 339 28.78 3.83 -23.10
CA PHE A 339 27.90 2.87 -23.76
C PHE A 339 28.64 1.98 -24.77
N ALA A 340 28.77 0.69 -24.48
CA ALA A 340 29.56 -0.25 -25.28
C ALA A 340 28.78 -0.94 -26.43
N ARG A 341 27.45 -1.08 -26.33
CA ARG A 341 26.60 -1.87 -27.24
C ARG A 341 26.98 -3.36 -27.24
N GLY A 342 26.20 -4.18 -27.95
CA GLY A 342 26.43 -5.62 -28.08
C GLY A 342 25.11 -6.39 -28.18
N GLY A 343 25.18 -7.71 -27.98
CA GLY A 343 24.01 -8.54 -27.68
C GLY A 343 23.50 -8.30 -26.26
N THR A 344 22.61 -9.17 -25.78
CA THR A 344 21.91 -9.04 -24.50
C THR A 344 22.06 -10.33 -23.70
N ASN A 345 23.27 -10.64 -23.22
CA ASN A 345 23.58 -11.87 -22.46
C ASN A 345 23.33 -11.66 -20.95
N LEU A 346 22.07 -11.54 -20.53
CA LEU A 346 21.70 -11.30 -19.14
C LEU A 346 21.94 -12.53 -18.25
N GLY A 347 21.78 -13.75 -18.78
CA GLY A 347 22.07 -14.98 -18.04
C GLY A 347 23.52 -15.02 -17.56
N ARG A 348 24.47 -14.83 -18.48
CA ARG A 348 25.90 -14.71 -18.14
C ARG A 348 26.16 -13.56 -17.16
N ALA A 349 25.54 -12.41 -17.36
CA ALA A 349 25.73 -11.27 -16.48
C ALA A 349 25.27 -11.54 -15.04
N LEU A 350 24.22 -12.36 -14.85
CA LEU A 350 23.75 -12.81 -13.53
C LEU A 350 24.72 -13.81 -12.88
N GLU A 351 25.43 -14.64 -13.64
CA GLU A 351 26.48 -15.50 -13.10
C GLU A 351 27.70 -14.68 -12.67
N GLU A 352 28.16 -13.77 -13.53
CA GLU A 352 29.34 -12.95 -13.26
C GLU A 352 29.10 -12.00 -12.08
N ILE A 353 27.97 -11.31 -12.02
CA ILE A 353 27.69 -10.34 -10.94
C ILE A 353 27.68 -10.98 -9.55
N LEU A 354 27.29 -12.25 -9.44
CA LEU A 354 27.25 -12.96 -8.17
C LEU A 354 28.65 -13.13 -7.59
N THR A 355 29.59 -13.59 -8.42
CA THR A 355 30.99 -13.81 -8.03
C THR A 355 31.81 -12.51 -8.01
N ASP A 356 31.28 -11.45 -8.59
CA ASP A 356 31.98 -10.18 -8.79
C ASP A 356 31.52 -9.09 -7.82
N GLN A 357 30.24 -8.73 -7.76
CA GLN A 357 29.76 -7.61 -6.92
C GLN A 357 29.42 -8.05 -5.50
N PHE A 358 28.90 -9.27 -5.33
CA PHE A 358 28.39 -9.77 -4.06
C PHE A 358 29.44 -10.59 -3.28
N THR A 359 30.59 -9.97 -3.02
CA THR A 359 31.67 -10.58 -2.22
C THR A 359 32.14 -9.67 -1.08
N GLU A 360 32.56 -10.26 0.03
CA GLU A 360 33.04 -9.49 1.20
C GLU A 360 34.28 -8.65 0.86
N GLU A 361 35.18 -9.17 0.02
CA GLU A 361 36.37 -8.44 -0.47
C GLU A 361 35.98 -7.11 -1.15
N ARG A 362 34.82 -7.08 -1.80
CA ARG A 362 34.31 -5.93 -2.53
C ARG A 362 33.26 -5.13 -1.77
N GLY A 363 33.16 -5.38 -0.47
CA GLY A 363 32.41 -4.57 0.49
C GLY A 363 31.00 -5.06 0.78
N LEU A 364 30.62 -6.25 0.30
CA LEU A 364 29.40 -6.91 0.78
C LEU A 364 29.52 -7.16 2.28
N ARG A 365 28.47 -6.87 3.03
CA ARG A 365 28.49 -7.13 4.47
C ARG A 365 28.25 -8.62 4.77
N PRO A 366 28.94 -9.17 5.79
CA PRO A 366 28.68 -10.50 6.30
C PRO A 366 27.20 -10.69 6.58
N GLU A 367 26.68 -11.88 6.31
CA GLU A 367 25.26 -12.18 6.47
C GLU A 367 24.78 -11.94 7.91
N ILE A 368 25.66 -12.21 8.89
CA ILE A 368 25.40 -12.00 10.32
C ILE A 368 25.06 -10.54 10.69
N ASP A 369 25.53 -9.56 9.91
CA ASP A 369 25.22 -8.13 10.13
C ASP A 369 23.74 -7.82 9.82
N GLY A 370 23.08 -8.72 9.09
CA GLY A 370 21.66 -8.65 8.79
C GLY A 370 21.25 -7.50 7.88
N VAL A 371 22.17 -7.04 7.05
CA VAL A 371 21.92 -6.01 6.04
C VAL A 371 21.30 -6.66 4.80
N PRO A 372 20.14 -6.15 4.32
CA PRO A 372 19.57 -6.62 3.07
C PRO A 372 20.52 -6.43 1.88
N ARG A 373 20.56 -7.43 1.00
CA ARG A 373 21.35 -7.46 -0.23
C ARG A 373 20.38 -7.38 -1.40
N VAL A 374 20.49 -6.34 -2.21
CA VAL A 374 19.55 -6.03 -3.28
C VAL A 374 20.28 -5.93 -4.61
N LEU A 375 19.78 -6.65 -5.62
CA LEU A 375 20.16 -6.49 -7.01
C LEU A 375 19.02 -5.83 -7.77
N ILE A 376 19.29 -4.72 -8.46
CA ILE A 376 18.34 -4.05 -9.35
C ILE A 376 18.79 -4.27 -10.78
N VAL A 377 18.03 -5.06 -11.54
CA VAL A 377 18.27 -5.36 -12.94
C VAL A 377 17.39 -4.47 -13.81
N LEU A 378 18.00 -3.77 -14.76
CA LEU A 378 17.31 -2.94 -15.76
C LEU A 378 17.56 -3.53 -17.15
N THR A 379 16.52 -3.88 -17.90
CA THR A 379 16.64 -4.39 -19.28
C THR A 379 15.51 -3.91 -20.19
N ASP A 380 15.82 -3.73 -21.48
CA ASP A 380 14.87 -3.26 -22.50
C ASP A 380 14.33 -4.36 -23.43
N GLY A 381 14.83 -5.59 -23.26
CA GLY A 381 14.65 -6.66 -24.22
C GLY A 381 14.64 -8.06 -23.62
N GLN A 382 14.60 -9.04 -24.51
CA GLN A 382 14.75 -10.44 -24.19
C GLN A 382 16.25 -10.79 -24.16
N SER A 383 16.66 -11.60 -23.18
CA SER A 383 18.03 -12.13 -23.13
C SER A 383 18.30 -13.10 -24.29
N ASP A 384 19.52 -13.05 -24.84
CA ASP A 384 20.03 -13.97 -25.87
C ASP A 384 20.39 -15.36 -25.30
N ASP A 385 20.55 -15.46 -23.99
CA ASP A 385 20.87 -16.66 -23.23
C ASP A 385 19.82 -16.96 -22.14
N SER A 386 19.92 -18.15 -21.52
CA SER A 386 18.99 -18.58 -20.47
C SER A 386 19.27 -17.84 -19.15
N VAL A 387 18.24 -17.21 -18.58
CA VAL A 387 18.33 -16.47 -17.31
C VAL A 387 17.94 -17.30 -16.08
N SER A 388 17.24 -18.42 -16.28
CA SER A 388 16.56 -19.16 -15.21
C SER A 388 17.51 -19.70 -14.13
N ILE A 389 18.55 -20.45 -14.54
CA ILE A 389 19.54 -21.01 -13.60
C ILE A 389 20.41 -19.91 -12.97
N PRO A 390 21.00 -18.98 -13.74
CA PRO A 390 21.77 -17.87 -13.17
C PRO A 390 20.98 -17.04 -12.14
N ALA A 391 19.73 -16.70 -12.46
CA ALA A 391 18.88 -15.95 -11.54
C ALA A 391 18.56 -16.73 -10.26
N LYS A 392 18.30 -18.05 -10.38
CA LYS A 392 18.10 -18.91 -9.21
C LYS A 392 19.33 -18.88 -8.30
N ASN A 393 20.54 -19.01 -8.86
CA ASN A 393 21.78 -18.97 -8.08
C ASN A 393 21.94 -17.65 -7.32
N VAL A 394 21.64 -16.52 -7.95
CA VAL A 394 21.65 -15.20 -7.26
C VAL A 394 20.66 -15.18 -6.10
N ARG A 395 19.43 -15.67 -6.29
CA ARG A 395 18.41 -15.69 -5.23
C ARG A 395 18.70 -16.66 -4.10
N ASP A 396 19.44 -17.72 -4.36
CA ASP A 396 19.82 -18.71 -3.36
C ASP A 396 20.91 -18.18 -2.42
N GLU A 397 21.67 -17.16 -2.84
CA GLU A 397 22.64 -16.42 -2.01
C GLU A 397 21.98 -15.29 -1.16
N ASN A 398 20.68 -15.40 -0.90
CA ASN A 398 19.88 -14.44 -0.12
C ASN A 398 19.93 -12.99 -0.66
N ILE A 399 20.10 -12.85 -1.99
CA ILE A 399 20.02 -11.58 -2.69
C ILE A 399 18.59 -11.37 -3.21
N VAL A 400 18.00 -10.22 -2.88
CA VAL A 400 16.69 -9.84 -3.40
C VAL A 400 16.85 -9.16 -4.76
N VAL A 401 16.23 -9.73 -5.79
CA VAL A 401 16.36 -9.25 -7.17
C VAL A 401 15.09 -8.51 -7.60
N TYR A 402 15.26 -7.24 -7.92
CA TYR A 402 14.28 -6.37 -8.58
C TYR A 402 14.51 -6.40 -10.08
N ALA A 403 13.53 -6.85 -10.86
CA ALA A 403 13.62 -6.92 -12.31
C ALA A 403 12.75 -5.84 -12.95
N ILE A 404 13.38 -4.88 -13.63
CA ILE A 404 12.72 -3.74 -14.27
C ILE A 404 12.84 -3.90 -15.78
N GLY A 405 11.71 -4.21 -16.42
CA GLY A 405 11.60 -4.29 -17.87
C GLY A 405 11.06 -3.00 -18.46
N ILE A 406 11.69 -2.53 -19.54
CA ILE A 406 11.32 -1.28 -20.22
C ILE A 406 11.02 -1.55 -21.69
N SER A 407 9.88 -1.08 -22.20
CA SER A 407 9.47 -1.26 -23.61
C SER A 407 9.29 -2.74 -24.02
N ASN A 408 10.32 -3.38 -24.59
CA ASN A 408 10.21 -4.67 -25.32
C ASN A 408 10.71 -5.88 -24.50
N TYR A 409 10.59 -5.82 -23.18
CA TYR A 409 11.02 -6.88 -22.27
C TYR A 409 10.20 -8.17 -22.42
N ASN A 410 10.80 -9.30 -22.03
CA ASN A 410 10.10 -10.56 -21.89
C ASN A 410 9.59 -10.74 -20.44
N LEU A 411 8.27 -10.71 -20.23
CA LEU A 411 7.67 -10.80 -18.89
C LEU A 411 8.06 -12.09 -18.15
N ARG A 412 8.12 -13.23 -18.85
CA ARG A 412 8.48 -14.51 -18.22
C ARG A 412 9.92 -14.47 -17.71
N GLN A 413 10.86 -13.94 -18.50
CA GLN A 413 12.24 -13.78 -18.05
C GLN A 413 12.34 -12.84 -16.85
N LEU A 414 11.59 -11.73 -16.82
CA LEU A 414 11.59 -10.86 -15.63
C LEU A 414 11.10 -11.59 -14.37
N GLN A 415 10.05 -12.41 -14.49
CA GLN A 415 9.54 -13.22 -13.38
C GLN A 415 10.53 -14.32 -12.96
N GLU A 416 11.27 -14.89 -13.92
CA GLU A 416 12.35 -15.85 -13.63
C GLU A 416 13.56 -15.18 -12.96
N ILE A 417 13.78 -13.89 -13.18
CA ILE A 417 14.88 -13.11 -12.59
C ILE A 417 14.54 -12.63 -11.19
N ALA A 418 13.38 -11.99 -11.04
CA ALA A 418 12.94 -11.36 -9.82
C ALA A 418 12.78 -12.34 -8.64
N SER A 419 12.93 -11.85 -7.42
CA SER A 419 12.73 -12.67 -6.21
C SER A 419 11.27 -13.04 -5.97
N SER A 420 10.33 -12.23 -6.44
CA SER A 420 8.89 -12.54 -6.47
C SER A 420 8.19 -11.63 -7.48
N ASP A 421 6.91 -11.90 -7.76
CA ASP A 421 6.09 -11.07 -8.65
C ASP A 421 5.98 -9.60 -8.18
N SER A 422 6.11 -9.32 -6.87
CA SER A 422 6.11 -7.94 -6.35
C SER A 422 7.40 -7.19 -6.65
N HIS A 423 8.45 -7.89 -7.09
CA HIS A 423 9.75 -7.32 -7.47
C HIS A 423 9.87 -7.10 -9.00
N VAL A 424 8.79 -7.34 -9.76
CA VAL A 424 8.75 -7.12 -11.21
C VAL A 424 8.12 -5.76 -11.52
N TYR A 425 8.90 -4.90 -12.17
CA TYR A 425 8.47 -3.57 -12.61
C TYR A 425 8.40 -3.50 -14.12
N LYS A 426 7.28 -3.00 -14.63
CA LYS A 426 6.93 -2.99 -16.05
C LYS A 426 6.73 -1.56 -16.52
N LEU A 427 7.67 -1.05 -17.30
CA LEU A 427 7.68 0.32 -17.79
C LEU A 427 7.47 0.35 -19.29
N SER A 428 6.70 1.32 -19.76
CA SER A 428 6.51 1.54 -21.21
C SER A 428 7.68 2.33 -21.81
N THR A 429 8.30 3.22 -21.03
CA THR A 429 9.41 4.08 -21.49
C THR A 429 10.41 4.32 -20.36
N PHE A 430 11.67 4.59 -20.71
CA PHE A 430 12.75 4.91 -19.77
C PHE A 430 12.44 6.16 -18.93
N SER A 431 11.72 7.14 -19.49
CA SER A 431 11.25 8.33 -18.77
C SER A 431 10.33 8.03 -17.57
N GLN A 432 9.75 6.83 -17.48
CA GLN A 432 8.94 6.41 -16.33
C GLN A 432 9.79 5.95 -15.14
N LEU A 433 11.10 5.73 -15.31
CA LEU A 433 11.98 5.29 -14.22
C LEU A 433 11.91 6.23 -13.02
N GLU A 434 11.82 7.54 -13.23
CA GLU A 434 11.70 8.54 -12.17
C GLU A 434 10.46 8.32 -11.28
N ILE A 435 9.37 7.79 -11.84
CA ILE A 435 8.11 7.56 -11.11
C ILE A 435 8.32 6.49 -10.02
N PHE A 436 9.18 5.51 -10.29
CA PHE A 436 9.38 4.37 -9.41
C PHE A 436 10.57 4.53 -8.45
N ILE A 437 11.34 5.62 -8.54
CA ILE A 437 12.50 5.83 -7.66
C ILE A 437 12.10 5.79 -6.19
N SER A 438 11.03 6.48 -5.80
CA SER A 438 10.57 6.51 -4.41
C SER A 438 10.12 5.12 -3.95
N THR A 439 9.38 4.40 -4.80
CA THR A 439 8.96 3.02 -4.55
C THR A 439 10.16 2.09 -4.39
N LEU A 440 11.09 2.06 -5.34
CA LEU A 440 12.26 1.19 -5.31
C LEU A 440 13.20 1.55 -4.17
N THR A 441 13.41 2.84 -3.89
CA THR A 441 14.20 3.30 -2.75
C THR A 441 13.57 2.82 -1.44
N SER A 442 12.26 2.97 -1.28
CA SER A 442 11.56 2.54 -0.06
C SER A 442 11.54 1.02 0.08
N SER A 443 11.19 0.30 -0.98
CA SER A 443 11.15 -1.17 -0.95
C SER A 443 12.53 -1.75 -0.69
N ALA A 444 13.56 -1.29 -1.40
CA ALA A 444 14.94 -1.73 -1.15
C ALA A 444 15.40 -1.35 0.27
N CYS A 445 15.04 -0.18 0.79
CA CYS A 445 15.41 0.26 2.14
C CYS A 445 14.84 -0.62 3.26
N TYR A 446 13.61 -1.09 3.08
CA TYR A 446 12.88 -1.85 4.09
C TYR A 446 12.78 -3.34 3.77
N GLU A 447 13.45 -3.79 2.71
CA GLU A 447 13.45 -5.15 2.23
C GLU A 447 13.65 -6.15 3.37
N PRO A 448 12.76 -7.15 3.52
CA PRO A 448 12.92 -8.17 4.53
C PRO A 448 14.18 -8.98 4.28
N ARG A 449 15.04 -9.10 5.29
CA ARG A 449 16.22 -9.94 5.23
C ARG A 449 15.79 -11.38 4.97
N PRO A 450 16.21 -12.05 3.88
CA PRO A 450 16.03 -13.49 3.74
C PRO A 450 16.81 -14.21 4.84
N VAL A 451 16.16 -15.16 5.51
CA VAL A 451 16.71 -15.93 6.63
C VAL A 451 16.57 -17.41 6.34
N SER A 452 17.64 -18.15 6.60
CA SER A 452 17.63 -19.60 6.46
C SER A 452 16.92 -20.25 7.65
N LEU A 453 16.18 -21.34 7.42
CA LEU A 453 15.56 -22.10 8.51
C LEU A 453 16.64 -22.64 9.48
N ASN A 454 16.37 -22.67 10.78
CA ASN A 454 17.30 -22.98 11.88
C ASN A 454 18.43 -21.96 12.09
N GLU A 455 18.48 -20.85 11.33
CA GLU A 455 19.41 -19.76 11.60
C GLU A 455 18.98 -19.01 12.87
N THR A 456 19.95 -18.73 13.75
CA THR A 456 19.74 -17.85 14.91
C THR A 456 20.30 -16.47 14.61
N ILE A 457 19.43 -15.45 14.64
CA ILE A 457 19.81 -14.05 14.49
C ILE A 457 19.69 -13.36 15.85
N ILE A 458 20.74 -12.63 16.25
CA ILE A 458 20.73 -11.76 17.43
C ILE A 458 20.96 -10.32 16.97
N THR A 459 19.97 -9.46 17.17
CA THR A 459 20.06 -8.06 16.72
C THR A 459 19.31 -7.10 17.65
N ASN A 460 19.40 -5.81 17.34
CA ASN A 460 18.73 -4.72 18.04
C ASN A 460 17.67 -4.08 17.15
N VAL A 461 16.67 -3.48 17.80
CA VAL A 461 15.70 -2.59 17.17
C VAL A 461 15.47 -1.37 18.05
N ALA A 462 15.52 -0.18 17.46
CA ALA A 462 15.24 1.07 18.16
C ALA A 462 13.72 1.29 18.28
N LYS A 463 13.32 2.17 19.20
CA LYS A 463 11.92 2.56 19.40
C LYS A 463 11.20 2.89 18.10
N ASP A 464 10.04 2.25 17.91
CA ASP A 464 9.16 2.43 16.75
C ASP A 464 9.81 2.11 15.38
N LYS A 465 11.02 1.53 15.37
CA LYS A 465 11.66 0.98 14.17
C LYS A 465 11.34 -0.50 14.04
N TYR A 466 11.53 -1.01 12.83
CA TYR A 466 11.19 -2.38 12.47
C TYR A 466 12.43 -3.10 11.95
N GLN A 467 12.59 -4.36 12.33
CA GLN A 467 13.44 -5.34 11.65
C GLN A 467 12.52 -6.27 10.85
N TYR A 468 12.82 -6.52 9.58
CA TYR A 468 11.98 -7.33 8.69
C TYR A 468 12.77 -8.56 8.25
N PHE A 469 12.10 -9.71 8.22
CA PHE A 469 12.67 -11.02 7.91
C PHE A 469 11.75 -11.74 6.92
N SER A 470 12.32 -12.52 6.01
CA SER A 470 11.57 -13.41 5.12
C SER A 470 12.10 -14.84 5.20
N TYR A 471 11.20 -15.81 5.11
CA TYR A 471 11.48 -17.23 5.21
C TYR A 471 10.84 -17.96 4.02
N LYS A 472 11.60 -18.83 3.35
CA LYS A 472 11.06 -19.77 2.36
C LYS A 472 10.62 -21.04 3.09
N VAL A 473 9.37 -21.44 2.92
CA VAL A 473 8.72 -22.52 3.68
C VAL A 473 7.96 -23.43 2.74
N LYS A 474 8.06 -24.75 2.90
CA LYS A 474 7.30 -25.74 2.14
C LYS A 474 5.79 -25.53 2.32
N GLU A 475 5.03 -25.63 1.23
CA GLU A 475 3.57 -25.53 1.28
C GLU A 475 2.90 -26.61 2.16
N SER A 476 3.60 -27.71 2.45
CA SER A 476 3.12 -28.79 3.31
C SER A 476 3.39 -28.56 4.79
N SER A 477 4.18 -27.53 5.14
CA SER A 477 4.69 -27.29 6.48
C SER A 477 4.14 -26.00 7.08
N ASN A 478 4.18 -25.91 8.41
CA ASN A 478 3.99 -24.66 9.11
C ASN A 478 5.37 -24.07 9.47
N LEU A 479 5.43 -22.75 9.63
CA LEU A 479 6.60 -22.06 10.13
C LEU A 479 6.39 -21.69 11.60
N GLU A 480 7.26 -22.17 12.47
CA GLU A 480 7.37 -21.70 13.85
C GLU A 480 8.47 -20.64 13.95
N ILE A 481 8.11 -19.43 14.39
CA ILE A 481 9.04 -18.33 14.66
C ILE A 481 9.11 -18.11 16.17
N SER A 482 10.30 -18.23 16.74
CA SER A 482 10.58 -17.96 18.15
C SER A 482 11.37 -16.65 18.30
N VAL A 483 10.85 -15.70 19.06
CA VAL A 483 11.52 -14.44 19.42
C VAL A 483 11.74 -14.37 20.92
N ALA A 484 12.99 -14.25 21.35
CA ALA A 484 13.38 -14.10 22.75
C ALA A 484 13.98 -12.71 23.02
N ASP A 485 13.39 -11.99 23.96
CA ASP A 485 13.87 -10.68 24.42
C ASP A 485 15.10 -10.87 25.32
N LEU A 486 16.23 -10.31 24.88
CA LEU A 486 17.48 -10.29 25.64
C LEU A 486 17.59 -9.01 26.48
N SER A 487 17.08 -7.89 25.96
CA SER A 487 16.89 -6.62 26.70
C SER A 487 15.77 -5.80 26.09
N GLY A 488 15.08 -4.99 26.89
CA GLY A 488 13.87 -4.29 26.45
C GLY A 488 12.72 -5.27 26.16
N SER A 489 11.72 -4.81 25.41
CA SER A 489 10.55 -5.63 25.05
C SER A 489 10.25 -5.55 23.56
N THR A 490 10.03 -6.70 22.91
CA THR A 490 9.64 -6.74 21.49
C THR A 490 8.16 -7.03 21.25
N LEU A 491 7.68 -6.57 20.09
CA LEU A 491 6.41 -6.95 19.47
C LEU A 491 6.73 -7.64 18.13
N VAL A 492 5.94 -8.65 17.76
CA VAL A 492 6.20 -9.47 16.57
C VAL A 492 4.97 -9.54 15.67
N TYR A 493 5.16 -9.39 14.36
CA TYR A 493 4.10 -9.44 13.35
C TYR A 493 4.51 -10.39 12.23
N VAL A 494 3.60 -11.22 11.73
CA VAL A 494 3.89 -12.20 10.68
C VAL A 494 2.81 -12.16 9.61
N SER A 495 3.22 -12.23 8.34
CA SER A 495 2.30 -12.27 7.21
C SER A 495 2.77 -13.19 6.09
N ARG A 496 1.80 -13.77 5.37
CA ARG A 496 1.98 -14.56 4.15
C ARG A 496 1.99 -13.68 2.89
N THR A 497 1.47 -12.45 2.97
CA THR A 497 1.19 -11.61 1.80
C THR A 497 1.86 -10.25 1.87
N ASN A 498 2.01 -9.67 3.06
CA ASN A 498 2.67 -8.38 3.24
C ASN A 498 4.16 -8.61 3.59
N PRO A 499 5.12 -8.16 2.75
CA PRO A 499 6.54 -8.23 3.06
C PRO A 499 6.96 -7.38 4.26
N HIS A 500 6.19 -6.36 4.60
CA HIS A 500 6.45 -5.46 5.72
C HIS A 500 5.33 -5.57 6.76
N PRO A 501 5.11 -6.77 7.36
CA PRO A 501 4.01 -6.97 8.27
C PRO A 501 4.17 -6.06 9.47
N TYR A 502 3.06 -5.49 9.92
CA TYR A 502 3.07 -4.61 11.09
C TYR A 502 1.73 -4.72 11.81
N LYS A 503 1.57 -3.98 12.90
CA LYS A 503 0.43 -4.11 13.82
C LYS A 503 -0.96 -4.18 13.19
N TYR A 504 -1.19 -3.49 12.08
CA TYR A 504 -2.52 -3.43 11.45
C TYR A 504 -2.63 -4.17 10.12
N ASP A 505 -1.51 -4.71 9.62
CA ASP A 505 -1.47 -5.51 8.40
C ASP A 505 -0.51 -6.68 8.62
N ASN A 506 -1.07 -7.73 9.21
CA ASN A 506 -0.42 -9.00 9.51
C ASN A 506 -1.49 -10.08 9.53
N ASP A 507 -1.08 -11.32 9.32
CA ASP A 507 -1.95 -12.49 9.47
C ASP A 507 -2.02 -12.92 10.94
N ILE A 508 -0.89 -12.81 11.66
CA ILE A 508 -0.77 -13.16 13.06
C ILE A 508 0.23 -12.23 13.77
N SER A 509 -0.04 -11.92 15.05
CA SER A 509 0.80 -11.02 15.84
C SER A 509 0.94 -11.46 17.29
N PHE A 510 2.03 -11.01 17.90
CA PHE A 510 2.31 -11.15 19.33
C PHE A 510 2.57 -9.77 19.94
N ASP A 511 1.52 -9.19 20.53
CA ASP A 511 1.47 -7.79 20.95
C ASP A 511 1.70 -7.56 22.47
N LEU A 512 1.98 -8.63 23.24
CA LEU A 512 2.19 -8.58 24.69
C LEU A 512 3.67 -8.39 25.03
N SER A 513 4.06 -7.14 25.29
CA SER A 513 5.44 -6.73 25.58
C SER A 513 6.06 -7.32 26.87
N GLN A 514 5.25 -7.85 27.79
CA GLN A 514 5.72 -8.35 29.09
C GLN A 514 6.34 -9.76 29.02
N GLN A 515 6.11 -10.50 27.94
CA GLN A 515 6.55 -11.88 27.82
C GLN A 515 7.91 -11.98 27.13
N LYS A 516 8.88 -12.62 27.79
CA LYS A 516 10.26 -12.67 27.28
C LYS A 516 10.45 -13.62 26.09
N LYS A 517 9.62 -14.65 25.91
CA LYS A 517 9.67 -15.58 24.77
C LYS A 517 8.32 -15.61 24.06
N LYS A 518 8.32 -15.29 22.77
CA LYS A 518 7.17 -15.34 21.86
C LYS A 518 7.36 -16.47 20.87
N ILE A 519 6.34 -17.28 20.67
CA ILE A 519 6.31 -18.31 19.63
C ILE A 519 5.08 -18.04 18.77
N ILE A 520 5.29 -17.90 17.47
CA ILE A 520 4.26 -17.73 16.46
C ILE A 520 4.38 -18.89 15.49
N VAL A 521 3.29 -19.63 15.28
CA VAL A 521 3.18 -20.67 14.25
C VAL A 521 2.24 -20.17 13.17
N ILE A 522 2.65 -20.26 11.90
CA ILE A 522 1.82 -19.86 10.75
C ILE A 522 1.85 -20.92 9.66
N SER A 523 0.70 -21.23 9.07
CA SER A 523 0.60 -22.11 7.92
C SER A 523 1.12 -21.44 6.65
N ALA A 524 1.92 -22.17 5.87
CA ALA A 524 2.32 -21.75 4.53
C ALA A 524 1.13 -21.71 3.55
N ARG A 525 0.10 -22.53 3.78
CA ARG A 525 -1.15 -22.50 3.00
C ARG A 525 -2.15 -21.51 3.60
N PRO A 526 -2.67 -20.55 2.81
CA PRO A 526 -3.89 -19.85 3.18
C PRO A 526 -5.07 -20.85 3.13
N THR A 527 -5.91 -20.87 4.17
CA THR A 527 -7.20 -21.58 4.18
C THR A 527 -8.10 -21.14 3.01
N PRO A 528 -9.02 -21.99 2.52
CA PRO A 528 -8.94 -22.53 1.16
C PRO A 528 -9.65 -21.66 0.11
N ASP A 529 -8.91 -21.21 -0.90
CA ASP A 529 -9.46 -21.08 -2.25
C ASP A 529 -8.40 -21.35 -3.33
N THR A 530 -8.87 -21.91 -4.43
CA THR A 530 -8.21 -22.28 -5.69
C THR A 530 -7.51 -23.65 -5.79
N LYS A 531 -8.22 -24.54 -6.50
CA LYS A 531 -7.68 -25.73 -7.18
C LYS A 531 -6.67 -25.30 -8.25
N GLY A 532 -5.37 -25.33 -7.92
CA GLY A 532 -4.27 -25.23 -8.89
C GLY A 532 -3.84 -26.62 -9.37
N LYS A 533 -3.60 -26.78 -10.68
CA LYS A 533 -3.09 -28.02 -11.29
C LYS A 533 -1.72 -28.37 -10.71
N ARG A 534 -1.51 -29.65 -10.37
CA ARG A 534 -0.18 -30.23 -10.09
C ARG A 534 0.76 -29.95 -11.27
N SER A 535 1.86 -29.23 -11.00
CA SER A 535 3.07 -29.30 -11.82
C SER A 535 3.73 -30.67 -11.60
N THR A 536 4.37 -31.20 -12.63
CA THR A 536 5.00 -32.54 -12.68
C THR A 536 6.48 -32.53 -12.32
N ASP A 537 6.98 -31.48 -11.67
CA ASP A 537 8.38 -31.40 -11.23
C ASP A 537 8.47 -31.75 -9.73
N ASP A 538 9.43 -32.62 -9.39
CA ASP A 538 9.62 -33.30 -8.10
C ASP A 538 10.11 -32.37 -6.95
N ASP A 539 10.12 -31.05 -7.16
CA ASP A 539 10.46 -30.05 -6.14
C ASP A 539 9.20 -29.57 -5.41
N GLU A 540 9.14 -29.84 -4.11
CA GLU A 540 8.06 -29.40 -3.24
C GLU A 540 7.92 -27.87 -3.26
N LEU A 541 6.76 -27.36 -3.68
CA LEU A 541 6.46 -25.93 -3.77
C LEU A 541 6.72 -25.23 -2.43
N THR A 542 7.44 -24.10 -2.47
CA THR A 542 7.71 -23.24 -1.31
C THR A 542 6.98 -21.91 -1.41
N ARG A 543 6.67 -21.30 -0.27
CA ARG A 543 6.02 -20.00 -0.09
C ARG A 543 6.89 -19.11 0.77
N GLN A 544 6.75 -17.80 0.58
CA GLN A 544 7.43 -16.83 1.39
C GLN A 544 6.54 -16.39 2.56
N ILE A 545 7.08 -16.43 3.77
CA ILE A 545 6.46 -15.89 4.97
C ILE A 545 7.36 -14.78 5.50
N TYR A 546 6.74 -13.66 5.87
CA TYR A 546 7.41 -12.47 6.34
C TYR A 546 7.16 -12.27 7.82
N ALA A 547 8.18 -11.82 8.53
CA ALA A 547 8.08 -11.46 9.94
C ALA A 547 8.66 -10.07 10.17
N SER A 548 8.15 -9.36 11.16
CA SER A 548 8.76 -8.15 11.66
C SER A 548 8.83 -8.11 13.17
N VAL A 549 9.88 -7.48 13.67
CA VAL A 549 10.12 -7.26 15.10
C VAL A 549 10.30 -5.77 15.34
N THR A 550 9.59 -5.23 16.32
CA THR A 550 9.66 -3.82 16.73
C THR A 550 9.67 -3.69 18.25
N THR A 551 9.85 -2.48 18.76
CA THR A 551 9.80 -2.19 20.19
C THR A 551 9.13 -0.86 20.48
N VAL A 552 8.42 -0.80 21.61
CA VAL A 552 7.87 0.44 22.20
C VAL A 552 8.80 1.06 23.26
N THR A 553 9.86 0.33 23.62
CA THR A 553 10.93 0.83 24.50
C THR A 553 11.99 1.58 23.68
N ASP A 554 12.89 2.33 24.31
CA ASP A 554 13.90 3.12 23.59
C ASP A 554 14.76 2.26 22.63
N SER A 555 15.08 1.04 23.05
CA SER A 555 15.67 0.00 22.20
C SER A 555 15.41 -1.38 22.81
N ALA A 556 15.31 -2.41 21.97
CA ALA A 556 15.27 -3.80 22.39
C ALA A 556 16.33 -4.63 21.67
N ARG A 557 16.94 -5.57 22.39
CA ARG A 557 17.82 -6.60 21.85
C ARG A 557 17.10 -7.92 21.91
N PHE A 558 17.09 -8.67 20.82
CA PHE A 558 16.34 -9.92 20.73
C PHE A 558 17.10 -10.99 19.95
N LYS A 559 16.75 -12.24 20.21
CA LYS A 559 17.08 -13.41 19.41
C LYS A 559 15.84 -13.80 18.60
N ILE A 560 15.97 -14.05 17.30
CA ILE A 560 14.93 -14.65 16.44
C ILE A 560 15.47 -15.92 15.78
N GLU A 561 14.61 -16.93 15.70
CA GLU A 561 14.88 -18.23 15.09
C GLU A 561 13.59 -18.74 14.46
N ALA A 562 13.65 -19.37 13.29
CA ALA A 562 12.47 -19.94 12.64
C ALA A 562 12.72 -21.33 12.07
N ASN A 563 11.77 -22.23 12.29
CA ASN A 563 11.88 -23.65 11.95
C ASN A 563 10.61 -24.13 11.25
N GLU A 564 10.77 -24.97 10.22
CA GLU A 564 9.65 -25.73 9.69
C GLU A 564 9.18 -26.76 10.71
N CYS A 565 7.87 -26.91 10.81
CA CYS A 565 7.27 -27.87 11.72
C CYS A 565 6.07 -28.55 11.08
N ASN A 566 5.83 -29.80 11.48
CA ASN A 566 4.73 -30.61 10.94
C ASN A 566 3.38 -30.02 11.40
N PRO A 567 2.44 -29.69 10.49
CA PRO A 567 1.15 -29.12 10.85
C PRO A 567 0.31 -29.96 11.84
N LEU A 568 0.58 -31.26 11.96
CA LEU A 568 -0.05 -32.14 12.96
C LEU A 568 0.41 -31.86 14.40
N ASN A 569 1.63 -31.33 14.55
CA ASN A 569 2.27 -31.12 15.85
C ASN A 569 2.37 -29.64 16.24
N CYS A 570 2.34 -28.72 15.28
CA CYS A 570 2.40 -27.28 15.50
C CYS A 570 1.23 -26.60 14.76
N THR A 571 0.19 -26.22 15.49
CA THR A 571 -0.98 -25.58 14.88
C THR A 571 -0.78 -24.08 14.77
N GLU A 572 -1.30 -23.47 13.70
CA GLU A 572 -1.27 -22.01 13.51
C GLU A 572 -1.84 -21.27 14.73
N GLY A 573 -1.10 -20.26 15.20
CA GLY A 573 -1.41 -19.57 16.44
C GLY A 573 -0.18 -19.04 17.15
N THR A 574 -0.38 -18.65 18.40
CA THR A 574 0.69 -18.21 19.29
C THR A 574 0.75 -19.12 20.51
N ASN A 575 1.86 -19.11 21.25
CA ASN A 575 1.94 -19.86 22.52
C ASN A 575 0.99 -19.35 23.63
N GLU A 576 0.19 -18.31 23.36
CA GLU A 576 -0.88 -17.81 24.24
C GLU A 576 -2.28 -18.26 23.78
N MET A 577 -2.50 -18.35 22.47
CA MET A 577 -3.80 -18.69 21.87
C MET A 577 -3.60 -19.42 20.52
N PRO A 578 -4.01 -20.69 20.39
CA PRO A 578 -4.13 -21.34 19.09
C PRO A 578 -5.29 -20.74 18.28
N ILE A 579 -5.14 -20.60 16.95
CA ILE A 579 -6.28 -20.22 16.09
C ILE A 579 -7.18 -21.45 15.94
N PRO A 580 -8.48 -21.38 16.25
CA PRO A 580 -9.35 -22.54 16.11
C PRO A 580 -9.42 -22.98 14.63
N PRO A 581 -9.35 -24.30 14.34
CA PRO A 581 -9.47 -24.78 12.97
C PRO A 581 -10.84 -24.40 12.40
N ILE A 582 -10.86 -23.83 11.20
CA ILE A 582 -12.10 -23.48 10.50
C ILE A 582 -12.79 -24.80 10.09
N SER A 583 -13.77 -25.24 10.89
CA SER A 583 -14.62 -26.38 10.52
C SER A 583 -15.56 -25.95 9.39
N SER A 584 -15.41 -26.55 8.21
CA SER A 584 -16.41 -26.54 7.15
C SER A 584 -17.75 -27.04 7.71
N GLY A 585 -18.82 -26.28 7.46
CA GLY A 585 -20.09 -26.38 8.17
C GLY A 585 -20.75 -27.76 8.21
N GLY A 586 -21.40 -28.00 9.35
CA GLY A 586 -22.49 -28.94 9.53
C GLY A 586 -23.50 -28.32 10.49
N ILE A 587 -24.64 -27.88 9.97
CA ILE A 587 -25.79 -27.43 10.75
C ILE A 587 -26.32 -28.62 11.56
N VAL A 588 -26.41 -28.49 12.88
CA VAL A 588 -27.50 -29.11 13.65
C VAL A 588 -28.01 -28.10 14.67
N ALA A 589 -29.31 -27.84 14.59
CA ALA A 589 -30.06 -26.95 15.46
C ALA A 589 -30.44 -27.61 16.80
N ALA A 590 -30.86 -26.74 17.73
CA ALA A 590 -31.55 -26.98 19.00
C ALA A 590 -30.65 -27.45 20.16
N THR A 591 -30.75 -26.95 21.40
CA THR A 591 -31.94 -26.46 22.12
C THR A 591 -31.53 -25.54 23.27
N LYS A 592 -32.41 -24.61 23.64
CA LYS A 592 -32.37 -23.76 24.84
C LYS A 592 -32.03 -24.54 26.12
N PHE A 593 -31.16 -23.99 26.96
CA PHE A 593 -31.38 -23.97 28.41
C PHE A 593 -30.84 -22.65 28.99
N VAL A 594 -31.77 -21.90 29.59
CA VAL A 594 -31.50 -20.77 30.48
C VAL A 594 -31.15 -21.37 31.84
N VAL A 595 -29.96 -21.07 32.36
CA VAL A 595 -29.70 -21.10 33.81
C VAL A 595 -28.94 -19.82 34.15
N VAL A 596 -29.67 -18.86 34.71
CA VAL A 596 -29.13 -17.68 35.37
C VAL A 596 -28.61 -18.12 36.74
N GLY A 597 -27.32 -17.90 36.99
CA GLY A 597 -26.70 -18.13 38.29
C GLY A 597 -25.76 -16.98 38.62
N PHE A 598 -26.29 -15.94 39.26
CA PHE A 598 -25.51 -14.93 39.99
C PHE A 598 -25.82 -15.12 41.48
N VAL A 599 -24.79 -15.43 42.28
CA VAL A 599 -24.82 -15.57 43.75
C VAL A 599 -23.82 -14.59 44.33
N ILE A 600 -24.29 -13.48 44.92
CA ILE A 600 -23.64 -12.55 45.87
C ILE A 600 -24.84 -11.75 46.46
N PHE A 601 -25.20 -11.65 47.75
CA PHE A 601 -24.51 -11.67 49.04
C PHE A 601 -25.51 -12.04 50.16
N MET A 602 -25.09 -12.80 51.16
CA MET A 602 -25.82 -13.05 52.42
C MET A 602 -25.67 -11.84 53.37
N MET A 603 -26.77 -11.35 53.90
CA MET A 603 -26.82 -10.63 55.19
C MET A 603 -27.39 -11.58 56.24
N PHE A 604 -26.62 -11.82 57.31
CA PHE A 604 -27.11 -12.45 58.54
C PHE A 604 -26.95 -11.45 59.68
N PHE A 605 -28.06 -11.07 60.31
CA PHE A 605 -28.10 -10.59 61.69
C PHE A 605 -28.93 -11.58 62.48
N LYS A 606 -28.32 -12.19 63.51
CA LYS A 606 -29.04 -12.84 64.61
C LYS A 606 -28.40 -12.33 65.90
N SER A 607 -29.19 -11.63 66.70
CA SER A 607 -28.80 -11.05 67.99
C SER A 607 -29.42 -11.85 69.14
N HIS A 608 -28.84 -11.68 70.33
CA HIS A 608 -28.98 -12.35 71.63
C HIS A 608 -28.07 -13.57 71.79
N GLY A 609 -27.19 -13.68 72.79
CA GLY A 609 -26.96 -12.89 74.00
C GLY A 609 -26.32 -13.80 75.06
N ILE A 610 -25.60 -13.17 76.00
CA ILE A 610 -24.76 -13.71 77.12
C ILE A 610 -23.28 -13.83 76.76
#